data_AF-A0AAX2CHL8-F1
#
_entry.id   AF-A0AAX2CHL8-F1
#
_cell.length_a   1.000
_cell.length_b   1.000
_cell.length_c   1.000
_cell.angle_alpha   90.00
_cell.angle_beta   90.00
_cell.angle_gamma   90.00
#
_symmetry.space_group_name_H-M   'P 1'
#
loop_
_entity.id
_entity.type
_entity.pdbx_description
1 polymer ?
#
loop_
_entity_poly.entity_id
_entity_poly.type
_entity_poly.pdbx_seq_one_letter_code
_entity_poly.pdbx_strand_id
1 'polypeptide(L)'
;MKTDFRFHIGSVTKTFTATVVLQLAGENCLNLDDSIEKWLPSIMQGNGYDGKQITIRQILNHTSGIAEYSRSTDFNLMDIKRRIWLKN
;
A
#
# COMPACT_ATOMS: atom_id res chain seq x y z
N MET A 1 21.58 -12.04 -21.67
CA MET A 1 21.14 -11.76 -20.29
C MET A 1 22.38 -11.80 -19.41
N LYS A 2 22.60 -10.81 -18.52
CA LYS A 2 23.67 -10.87 -17.51
C LYS A 2 23.05 -11.03 -16.13
N THR A 3 23.75 -11.72 -15.23
CA THR A 3 23.25 -12.04 -13.88
C THR A 3 23.11 -10.81 -12.98
N ASP A 4 23.78 -9.71 -13.30
CA ASP A 4 23.83 -8.46 -12.54
C ASP A 4 22.86 -7.38 -13.06
N PHE A 5 22.02 -7.71 -14.04
CA PHE A 5 20.99 -6.80 -14.51
C PHE A 5 19.97 -6.48 -13.42
N ARG A 6 19.70 -5.18 -13.26
CA ARG A 6 18.66 -4.67 -12.36
C ARG A 6 17.35 -4.51 -13.12
N PHE A 7 16.25 -4.79 -12.43
CA PHE A 7 14.90 -4.67 -12.99
C PHE A 7 13.92 -4.21 -11.90
N HIS A 8 12.78 -3.68 -12.32
CA HIS A 8 11.70 -3.35 -11.38
C HIS A 8 11.04 -4.63 -10.87
N ILE A 9 11.08 -4.82 -9.55
CA ILE A 9 10.58 -6.05 -8.90
C ILE A 9 9.05 -6.06 -8.70
N GLY A 10 8.36 -4.95 -9.02
CA GLY A 10 6.91 -4.86 -8.96
C GLY A 10 6.35 -5.21 -7.59
N SER A 11 5.36 -6.11 -7.53
CA SER A 11 4.70 -6.50 -6.29
C SER A 11 5.59 -7.20 -5.26
N VAL A 12 6.81 -7.64 -5.63
CA VAL A 12 7.78 -8.15 -4.66
C VAL A 12 8.11 -7.10 -3.59
N THR A 13 8.01 -5.80 -3.92
CA THR A 13 8.15 -4.70 -2.94
C THR A 13 7.21 -4.85 -1.74
N LYS A 14 6.01 -5.43 -1.89
CA LYS A 14 5.05 -5.62 -0.79
C LYS A 14 5.64 -6.48 0.33
N THR A 15 6.46 -7.48 -0.01
CA THR A 15 7.13 -8.33 0.98
C THR A 15 8.10 -7.51 1.85
N PHE A 16 8.86 -6.60 1.23
CA PHE A 16 9.76 -5.71 1.95
C PHE A 16 8.99 -4.72 2.83
N THR A 17 7.92 -4.12 2.31
CA THR A 17 7.05 -3.23 3.10
C THR A 17 6.42 -3.95 4.30
N ALA A 18 5.86 -5.15 4.08
CA ALA A 18 5.27 -5.96 5.15
C ALA A 18 6.31 -6.34 6.20
N THR A 19 7.55 -6.64 5.80
CA THR A 19 8.65 -6.94 6.73
C THR A 19 8.92 -5.77 7.67
N VAL A 20 9.02 -4.54 7.14
CA VAL A 20 9.22 -3.34 7.98
C VAL A 20 8.04 -3.13 8.94
N VAL A 21 6.79 -3.31 8.48
CA VAL A 21 5.61 -3.18 9.35
C VAL A 21 5.63 -4.23 10.47
N LEU A 22 6.04 -5.47 10.17
CA LEU A 22 6.17 -6.53 11.16
C LEU A 22 7.32 -6.28 12.15
N GLN A 23 8.41 -5.66 11.72
CA GLN A 23 9.49 -5.21 12.60
C GLN A 23 8.99 -4.14 13.57
N LEU A 24 8.29 -3.12 13.08
CA LEU A 24 7.68 -2.08 13.92
C LEU A 24 6.65 -2.65 14.91
N ALA A 25 5.90 -3.68 14.52
CA ALA A 25 5.02 -4.39 15.43
C ALA A 25 5.81 -5.13 16.52
N GLY A 26 6.91 -5.80 16.16
CA GLY A 26 7.82 -6.46 17.11
C GLY A 26 8.51 -5.49 18.06
N GLU A 27 8.76 -4.25 17.63
CA GLU A 27 9.32 -3.15 18.43
C GLU A 27 8.27 -2.41 19.27
N ASN A 28 7.00 -2.86 19.26
CA ASN A 28 5.86 -2.22 19.91
C ASN A 28 5.60 -0.77 19.44
N CYS A 29 6.08 -0.38 18.25
CA CYS A 29 5.79 0.92 17.67
C CYS A 29 4.35 1.00 17.13
N LEU A 30 3.76 -0.14 16.76
CA LEU A 30 2.37 -0.27 16.32
C LEU A 30 1.79 -1.64 16.70
N ASN A 31 0.47 -1.78 16.67
CA ASN A 31 -0.18 -3.10 16.73
C ASN A 31 -0.78 -3.43 15.37
N LEU A 32 -0.66 -4.69 14.93
CA LEU A 32 -1.26 -5.13 13.67
C LEU A 32 -2.79 -5.02 13.67
N ASP A 33 -3.40 -5.04 14.84
CA ASP A 33 -4.84 -4.89 15.02
C ASP A 33 -5.26 -3.45 15.33
N ASP A 34 -4.32 -2.48 15.28
CA ASP A 34 -4.67 -1.07 15.27
C ASP A 34 -5.56 -0.76 14.05
N SER A 35 -6.60 0.02 14.27
CA SER A 35 -7.34 0.67 13.19
C SER A 35 -6.44 1.65 12.44
N ILE A 36 -6.61 1.73 11.13
CA ILE A 36 -5.87 2.69 10.30
C ILE A 36 -6.22 4.15 10.61
N GLU A 37 -7.39 4.43 11.17
CA GLU A 37 -7.82 5.78 11.57
C GLU A 37 -6.89 6.38 12.64
N LYS A 38 -6.28 5.53 13.48
CA LYS A 38 -5.27 5.94 14.47
C LYS A 38 -4.04 6.56 13.81
N TRP A 39 -3.66 6.06 12.64
CA TRP A 39 -2.41 6.42 11.94
C TRP A 39 -2.63 7.41 10.80
N LEU A 40 -3.81 7.36 10.17
CA LEU A 40 -4.20 8.16 9.01
C LEU A 40 -5.61 8.73 9.22
N PRO A 41 -5.77 9.68 10.16
CA PRO A 41 -7.09 10.18 10.55
C PRO A 41 -7.78 10.85 9.36
N SER A 42 -9.06 10.55 9.19
CA SER A 42 -9.92 11.13 8.16
C SER A 42 -9.52 10.89 6.70
N ILE A 43 -8.64 9.92 6.42
CA ILE A 43 -8.29 9.56 5.04
C ILE A 43 -9.27 8.55 4.44
N MET A 44 -9.73 7.57 5.22
CA MET A 44 -10.60 6.48 4.74
C MET A 44 -12.04 6.68 5.22
N GLN A 45 -12.74 7.60 4.55
CA GLN A 45 -14.13 7.93 4.82
C GLN A 45 -14.96 8.01 3.52
N GLY A 46 -16.23 7.64 3.58
CA GLY A 46 -17.17 7.73 2.46
C GLY A 46 -17.28 6.45 1.62
N ASN A 47 -18.25 6.39 0.71
CA ASN A 47 -18.52 5.23 -0.16
C ASN A 47 -18.68 3.88 0.58
N GLY A 48 -19.15 3.92 1.83
CA GLY A 48 -19.30 2.74 2.69
C GLY A 48 -18.02 2.32 3.42
N TYR A 49 -16.91 3.04 3.26
CA TYR A 49 -15.69 2.82 4.04
C TYR A 49 -15.77 3.50 5.41
N ASP A 50 -15.32 2.77 6.42
CA ASP A 50 -15.05 3.26 7.77
C ASP A 50 -13.63 2.84 8.19
N GLY A 51 -12.71 3.80 8.22
CA GLY A 51 -11.32 3.59 8.65
C GLY A 51 -11.17 3.01 10.05
N LYS A 52 -12.19 3.15 10.91
CA LYS A 52 -12.20 2.56 12.27
C LYS A 52 -12.31 1.03 12.24
N GLN A 53 -12.89 0.47 11.17
CA GLN A 53 -13.14 -0.96 11.01
C GLN A 53 -12.02 -1.68 10.24
N ILE A 54 -11.10 -0.93 9.62
CA ILE A 54 -9.99 -1.48 8.83
C ILE A 54 -8.73 -1.52 9.69
N THR A 55 -8.11 -2.69 9.80
CA THR A 55 -6.85 -2.86 10.55
C THR A 55 -5.61 -2.89 9.65
N ILE A 56 -4.44 -2.63 10.24
CA ILE A 56 -3.15 -2.81 9.56
C ILE A 56 -3.01 -4.24 9.02
N ARG A 57 -3.39 -5.26 9.80
CA ARG A 57 -3.36 -6.68 9.39
C ARG A 57 -4.17 -6.94 8.14
N GLN A 58 -5.38 -6.37 8.05
CA GLN A 58 -6.27 -6.50 6.90
C GLN A 58 -5.71 -5.84 5.64
N ILE A 59 -4.93 -4.76 5.78
CA ILE A 59 -4.20 -4.18 4.64
C ILE A 59 -3.09 -5.13 4.17
N LEU A 60 -2.28 -5.65 5.10
CA LEU A 60 -1.14 -6.51 4.78
C LEU A 60 -1.54 -7.82 4.09
N ASN A 61 -2.72 -8.37 4.41
CA ASN A 61 -3.22 -9.63 3.85
C ASN A 61 -4.35 -9.45 2.82
N HIS A 62 -4.61 -8.22 2.37
CA HIS A 62 -5.60 -7.89 1.35
C HIS A 62 -7.06 -8.27 1.70
N THR A 63 -7.45 -8.21 2.98
CA THR A 63 -8.84 -8.43 3.42
C THR A 63 -9.55 -7.16 3.91
N SER A 64 -8.96 -5.98 3.70
CA SER A 64 -9.55 -4.69 4.12
C SER A 64 -10.79 -4.26 3.33
N GLY A 65 -11.04 -4.84 2.16
CA GLY A 65 -12.13 -4.42 1.26
C GLY A 65 -11.89 -3.12 0.50
N ILE A 66 -10.72 -2.48 0.65
CA ILE A 66 -10.35 -1.27 -0.11
C ILE A 66 -10.26 -1.61 -1.61
N ALA A 67 -10.90 -0.79 -2.43
CA ALA A 67 -10.96 -0.99 -3.87
C ALA A 67 -9.56 -0.90 -4.52
N GLU A 68 -9.32 -1.77 -5.50
CA GLU A 68 -8.09 -1.76 -6.31
C GLU A 68 -8.10 -0.56 -7.27
N TYR A 69 -7.21 0.40 -7.05
CA TYR A 69 -7.19 1.66 -7.78
C TYR A 69 -6.99 1.49 -9.29
N SER A 70 -6.30 0.43 -9.72
CA SER A 70 -6.07 0.16 -11.15
C SER A 70 -7.33 -0.24 -11.92
N ARG A 71 -8.45 -0.48 -11.22
CA ARG A 71 -9.78 -0.71 -11.82
C ARG A 71 -10.60 0.57 -11.97
N SER A 72 -10.11 1.71 -11.48
CA SER A 72 -10.79 3.00 -11.72
C SER A 72 -10.73 3.39 -13.20
N THR A 73 -11.81 3.95 -13.73
CA THR A 73 -11.82 4.57 -15.06
C THR A 73 -10.87 5.75 -15.18
N ASP A 74 -10.54 6.37 -14.04
CA ASP A 74 -9.63 7.52 -13.97
C ASP A 74 -8.15 7.07 -13.92
N PHE A 75 -7.90 5.76 -13.84
CA PHE A 75 -6.55 5.22 -13.82
C PHE A 75 -5.93 5.20 -15.22
N ASN A 76 -4.99 6.11 -15.47
CA ASN A 76 -4.23 6.16 -16.71
C ASN A 76 -2.74 5.77 -16.50
N LEU A 77 -2.37 4.57 -16.94
CA LEU A 77 -0.98 4.07 -16.90
C LEU A 77 0.00 4.94 -17.71
N MET A 78 -0.45 5.59 -18.78
CA MET A 78 0.40 6.45 -19.61
C MET A 78 0.79 7.74 -18.89
N ASP A 79 -0.08 8.29 -18.05
CA ASP A 79 0.21 9.50 -17.27
C ASP A 79 1.24 9.26 -16.17
N ILE A 80 1.23 8.07 -15.54
CA ILE A 80 2.23 7.68 -14.54
C ILE A 80 3.61 7.55 -15.18
N LYS A 81 3.70 6.90 -16.35
CA LYS A 81 4.97 6.77 -17.08
C LYS A 81 5.53 8.13 -17.50
N ARG A 82 4.69 9.05 -17.98
CA ARG A 82 5.11 10.42 -18.33
C ARG A 82 5.65 11.20 -17.13
N ARG A 83 5.01 11.14 -15.96
CA ARG A 83 5.47 11.84 -14.74
C ARG A 83 6.82 11.35 -14.21
N ILE A 84 7.13 10.07 -14.39
CA ILE A 84 8.38 9.46 -13.90
C ILE A 84 9.53 9.67 -14.89
N TRP A 85 9.23 9.67 -16.20
CA TRP A 85 10.26 9.73 -17.25
C TRP A 85 10.52 11.13 -17.84
N LEU A 86 9.65 12.13 -17.61
CA LEU A 86 9.84 13.50 -18.10
C LEU A 86 10.42 14.48 -17.05
N LYS A 87 10.99 13.97 -15.96
CA LYS A 87 11.63 14.80 -14.90
C LYS A 87 13.14 15.02 -15.09
N ASN A 88 13.67 14.77 -16.30
CA ASN A 88 15.02 15.18 -16.71
C ASN A 88 14.96 16.01 -17.98
#